data_AF-A0A1V4IBC3-F1
#
_entry.id   AF-A0A1V4IBC3-F1
#
_cell.length_a   1.000
_cell.length_b   1.000
_cell.length_c   1.000
_cell.angle_alpha   90.00
_cell.angle_beta   90.00
_cell.angle_gamma   90.00
#
_symmetry.space_group_name_H-M   'P 1'
#
loop_
_entity.id
_entity.type
_entity.pdbx_description
1 polymer ?
#
loop_
_entity_poly.entity_id
_entity_poly.type
_entity_poly.pdbx_seq_one_letter_code
_entity_poly.pdbx_strand_id
1 'polypeptide(L)' 'MSKKPINPNAVEALNKMKYEIANELGISHDSSVDKSNLTSRENGLVAGYVGGHMTRKLVEMGEKLLIQNNKEK' A
#
# COMPACT_ATOMS: atom_id res chain seq x y z
N MET A 1 12.31 -10.38 10.33
CA MET A 1 11.93 -9.01 9.93
C MET A 1 10.57 -8.68 10.53
N SER A 2 10.47 -7.59 11.30
CA SER A 2 9.21 -7.16 11.90
C SER A 2 8.28 -6.62 10.80
N LYS A 3 7.04 -7.13 10.71
CA LYS A 3 6.04 -6.70 9.71
C LYS A 3 5.32 -5.40 10.10
N LYS A 4 5.98 -4.55 10.88
CA LYS A 4 5.38 -3.31 11.41
C LYS A 4 5.95 -2.12 10.65
N PRO A 5 5.13 -1.10 10.34
CA PRO A 5 5.65 0.11 9.74
C PRO A 5 6.65 0.78 10.67
N ILE A 6 7.60 1.50 10.09
CA ILE A 6 8.67 2.22 10.80
C ILE A 6 8.06 3.20 11.81
N ASN A 7 7.00 3.90 11.41
CA ASN A 7 6.18 4.71 12.30
C ASN A 7 4.88 3.96 12.63
N PRO A 8 4.62 3.59 13.89
CA PRO A 8 3.40 2.88 14.28
C PRO A 8 2.13 3.70 14.05
N ASN A 9 2.21 5.04 14.05
CA ASN A 9 1.05 5.90 13.77
C ASN A 9 0.63 5.86 12.30
N ALA A 10 1.49 5.37 11.40
CA ALA A 10 1.19 5.26 9.98
C ALA A 10 0.33 4.03 9.64
N VAL A 11 0.10 3.10 10.57
CA VAL A 11 -0.63 1.84 10.32
C VAL A 11 -1.99 2.10 9.68
N GLU A 12 -2.77 3.02 10.22
CA GLU A 12 -4.11 3.32 9.73
C GLU A 12 -4.08 3.92 8.33
N ALA A 13 -3.23 4.93 8.11
CA ALA A 13 -3.07 5.57 6.80
C ALA A 13 -2.56 4.59 5.72
N LEU A 14 -1.60 3.73 6.07
CA LEU A 14 -1.06 2.71 5.17
C LEU A 14 -2.10 1.64 4.85
N ASN A 15 -2.94 1.25 5.82
CA ASN A 15 -4.05 0.35 5.57
C ASN A 15 -5.07 0.97 4.61
N LYS A 16 -5.44 2.23 4.83
CA LYS A 16 -6.35 2.94 3.92
C LYS A 16 -5.81 2.97 2.49
N MET A 17 -4.53 3.35 2.32
CA MET A 17 -3.87 3.35 1.01
C MET A 17 -3.85 1.96 0.37
N LYS A 18 -3.58 0.91 1.15
CA LYS A 18 -3.62 -0.47 0.68
C LYS A 18 -5.00 -0.84 0.12
N TYR A 19 -6.08 -0.45 0.82
CA TYR A 19 -7.45 -0.71 0.36
C TYR A 19 -7.82 0.11 -0.88
N GLU A 20 -7.42 1.38 -0.93
CA GLU A 20 -7.63 2.23 -2.11
C GLU A 20 -6.95 1.64 -3.35
N ILE A 21 -5.68 1.25 -3.24
CA ILE A 21 -4.92 0.65 -4.35
C ILE A 21 -5.49 -0.73 -4.73
N ALA A 22 -5.89 -1.53 -3.74
CA ALA A 22 -6.52 -2.82 -4.03
C ALA A 22 -7.82 -2.62 -4.82
N ASN A 23 -8.65 -1.64 -4.44
CA ASN A 23 -9.87 -1.29 -5.16
C ASN A 23 -9.56 -0.77 -6.57
N GLU A 24 -8.56 0.09 -6.75
CA GLU A 24 -8.10 0.58 -8.07
C GLU A 24 -7.67 -0.57 -9.00
N LEU A 25 -7.04 -1.59 -8.43
CA LEU A 25 -6.57 -2.77 -9.18
C LEU A 25 -7.65 -3.83 -9.40
N GLY A 26 -8.90 -3.58 -8.98
CA GLY A 26 -10.00 -4.55 -9.10
C GLY A 26 -9.86 -5.76 -8.18
N ILE A 27 -8.97 -5.68 -7.18
CA ILE A 27 -8.79 -6.70 -6.16
C ILE A 27 -9.84 -6.42 -5.09
N SER A 28 -11.04 -6.96 -5.28
CA SER A 28 -12.14 -6.86 -4.31
C SER A 28 -11.71 -7.48 -2.98
N HIS A 29 -11.20 -6.64 -2.09
CA HIS A 29 -10.81 -7.00 -0.73
C HIS A 29 -12.06 -6.99 0.14
N ASP A 30 -13.05 -7.83 -0.18
CA ASP A 30 -14.06 -8.10 0.82
C ASP A 30 -13.34 -8.78 1.97
N SER A 31 -13.47 -8.22 3.17
CA SER A 31 -12.89 -8.82 4.38
C SER A 31 -13.50 -10.20 4.65
N SER A 32 -14.59 -10.51 3.95
CA SER A 32 -15.30 -11.78 3.88
C SER A 32 -14.94 -12.66 2.68
N VAL A 33 -14.14 -12.19 1.71
CA VAL A 33 -13.60 -13.07 0.66
C VAL A 33 -12.59 -13.98 1.35
N ASP A 34 -12.99 -15.23 1.51
CA ASP A 34 -12.17 -16.36 1.87
C ASP A 34 -10.87 -16.37 1.05
N LYS A 35 -9.82 -15.73 1.57
CA LYS A 35 -8.45 -15.82 1.03
C LYS A 35 -7.92 -17.25 1.03
N SER A 36 -8.67 -18.17 1.65
CA SER A 36 -8.46 -19.62 1.66
C SER A 36 -8.62 -20.25 0.27
N ASN A 37 -9.41 -19.66 -0.63
CA ASN A 37 -9.67 -20.23 -1.96
C ASN A 37 -8.80 -19.64 -3.10
N LEU A 38 -8.01 -18.61 -2.81
CA LEU A 38 -6.99 -18.08 -3.73
C LEU A 38 -5.71 -18.90 -3.57
N THR A 39 -5.10 -19.32 -4.68
CA THR A 39 -3.83 -20.04 -4.59
C THR A 39 -2.77 -19.14 -3.95
N SER A 40 -1.85 -19.71 -3.17
CA SER A 40 -0.76 -18.95 -2.54
C SER A 40 0.05 -18.09 -3.52
N ARG A 41 0.08 -18.51 -4.81
CA ARG A 41 0.75 -17.79 -5.90
C ARG A 41 -0.03 -16.55 -6.34
N GLU A 42 -1.34 -16.67 -6.50
CA GLU A 42 -2.21 -15.54 -6.84
C GLU A 42 -2.23 -14.51 -5.72
N ASN A 43 -2.38 -14.96 -4.48
CA ASN A 43 -2.29 -14.09 -3.30
C ASN A 43 -0.94 -13.36 -3.24
N GLY A 44 0.17 -14.04 -3.55
CA GLY A 44 1.51 -13.45 -3.59
C GLY A 44 1.68 -12.41 -4.69
N LEU A 45 1.20 -12.68 -5.90
CA LEU A 45 1.22 -11.72 -7.01
C LEU A 45 0.38 -10.49 -6.69
N VAL A 46 -0.86 -10.68 -6.24
CA VAL A 46 -1.81 -9.62 -5.89
C VAL A 46 -1.24 -8.74 -4.76
N ALA A 47 -0.74 -9.35 -3.68
CA ALA A 47 -0.13 -8.61 -2.57
C ALA A 47 1.16 -7.90 -2.98
N GLY A 48 1.97 -8.51 -3.85
CA GLY A 48 3.18 -7.92 -4.41
C GLY A 48 2.89 -6.69 -5.27
N TYR A 49 1.91 -6.78 -6.17
CA TYR A 49 1.47 -5.65 -7.00
C TYR A 49 0.95 -4.50 -6.13
N VAL A 50 0.04 -4.77 -5.19
CA VAL A 50 -0.47 -3.73 -4.26
C VAL A 50 0.67 -3.08 -3.47
N GLY A 51 1.58 -3.88 -2.90
CA GLY A 51 2.73 -3.36 -2.15
C GLY A 51 3.71 -2.54 -2.98
N GLY A 52 3.93 -2.93 -4.25
CA GLY A 52 4.73 -2.17 -5.21
C GLY A 52 4.11 -0.80 -5.52
N HIS A 53 2.80 -0.77 -5.79
CA HIS A 53 2.06 0.47 -6.01
C HIS A 53 2.04 1.38 -4.77
N MET A 54 1.90 0.80 -3.56
CA MET A 54 1.99 1.55 -2.30
C MET A 54 3.34 2.24 -2.17
N THR A 55 4.44 1.52 -2.44
CA THR A 55 5.80 2.06 -2.35
C THR A 55 6.00 3.18 -3.36
N ARG A 56 5.52 3.02 -4.59
CA ARG A 56 5.59 4.06 -5.63
C ARG A 56 4.83 5.33 -5.23
N LYS A 57 3.59 5.21 -4.73
CA LYS A 57 2.81 6.37 -4.25
C LYS A 57 3.49 7.07 -3.07
N LEU A 58 4.07 6.32 -2.12
CA LEU A 58 4.81 6.90 -0.98
C LEU A 58 6.04 7.70 -1.43
N VAL A 59 6.81 7.17 -2.39
CA VAL A 59 7.97 7.87 -2.95
C VAL A 59 7.54 9.16 -3.65
N GLU A 60 6.49 9.10 -4.48
CA GLU A 60 5.97 10.28 -5.19
C GLU A 60 5.51 11.39 -4.21
N MET A 61 4.83 11.02 -3.12
CA MET A 61 4.46 11.99 -2.07
C MET A 61 5.71 12.59 -1.39
N GLY A 62 6.72 11.76 -1.12
CA GLY A 62 8.00 12.22 -0.58
C GLY A 62 8.70 13.20 -1.51
N GLU A 63 8.76 12.92 -2.81
CA GLU A 63 9.34 13.82 -3.82
C GLU A 63 8.61 15.16 -3.87
N LYS A 64 7.27 15.16 -3.85
CA LYS A 64 6.46 16.39 -3.80
C LYS A 64 6.75 17.22 -2.56
N LEU A 65 6.85 16.59 -1.39
CA LEU A 65 7.19 17.27 -0.13
C LEU A 65 8.59 17.86 -0.19
N LEU A 66 9.58 17.14 -0.73
CA LEU A 66 10.94 17.65 -0.90
C LEU A 66 11.00 18.87 -1.83
N ILE A 67 10.23 18.85 -2.94
CA ILE A 67 10.13 19.99 -3.85
C ILE A 67 9.46 21.19 -3.17
N GLN A 68 8.38 20.99 -2.42
CA GLN A 68 7.70 22.06 -1.68
C GLN A 68 8.62 22.70 -0.65
N ASN A 69 9.28 21.90 0.17
CA ASN A 69 10.23 22.40 1.18
C ASN A 69 11.42 23.17 0.57
N ASN A 70 11.84 22.81 -0.65
CA ASN A 70 12.89 23.53 -1.36
C ASN A 70 12.40 24.84 -2.01
N LYS A 71 11.09 25.00 -2.24
CA LYS A 71 10.51 26.24 -2.77
C LYS A 71 10.24 27.30 -1.70
N GLU A 72 10.10 26.87 -0.44
CA GLU A 72 9.87 27.75 0.72
C GLU A 72 11.18 28.25 1.36
N LYS A 73 12.34 27.86 0.83
CA LYS A 73 13.66 28.40 1.16
C LYS A 73 14.09 29.42 0.11
#